data_AF-A0A7S3C605-F1
#
_entry.id   AF-A0A7S3C605-F1
#
_cell.length_a   1.000
_cell.length_b   1.000
_cell.length_c   1.000
_cell.angle_alpha   90.00
_cell.angle_beta   90.00
_cell.angle_gamma   90.00
#
_symmetry.space_group_name_H-M   'P 1'
#
loop_
_entity.id
_entity.type
_entity.pdbx_description
1 polymer ?
#
loop_
_entity_poly.entity_id
_entity_poly.type
_entity_poly.pdbx_seq_one_letter_code
_entity_poly.pdbx_strand_id
1 'polypeptide(L)'
;MLHTVYEFYACGLDSNGKQDEAGSNRSLLLSLDEWTQFLTDCDLFDEDFTREKAVLCFKWSQMYVTDEVKRAETLLHLNFVDFLEAIGRVCTMKPLPTPEILKAYNSRSVAHFYSQADEDLHAGRELLRRPLDWQEEESSTAPLRPVLESLISLILERLSASETQLTRKELRTRLLAKQKKRERMRAAQMTKQRAGHDGSASGGFLSQLIEGRDLV
;
A
#
# COMPACT_ATOMS: atom_id res chain seq x y z
N MET A 1 -3.95 -7.46 13.43
CA MET A 1 -3.88 -5.97 13.34
C MET A 1 -3.24 -5.54 12.02
N LEU A 2 -2.07 -6.09 11.66
CA LEU A 2 -1.43 -5.84 10.36
C LEU A 2 -2.34 -6.08 9.14
N HIS A 3 -3.22 -7.09 9.19
CA HIS A 3 -4.25 -7.27 8.15
C HIS A 3 -5.11 -6.02 7.96
N THR A 4 -5.56 -5.38 9.03
CA THR A 4 -6.37 -4.16 8.94
C THR A 4 -5.59 -2.97 8.38
N VAL A 5 -4.28 -2.89 8.67
CA VAL A 5 -3.39 -1.89 8.06
C VAL A 5 -3.25 -2.16 6.57
N TYR A 6 -2.99 -3.42 6.19
CA TYR A 6 -2.95 -3.84 4.79
C TYR A 6 -4.23 -3.48 4.04
N GLU A 7 -5.40 -3.87 4.55
CA GLU A 7 -6.69 -3.57 3.92
C GLU A 7 -6.96 -2.06 3.80
N PHE A 8 -6.41 -1.25 4.70
CA PHE A 8 -6.54 0.19 4.65
C PHE A 8 -5.76 0.80 3.48
N TYR A 9 -4.53 0.34 3.25
CA TYR A 9 -3.69 0.85 2.16
C TYR A 9 -3.96 0.17 0.81
N ALA A 10 -4.31 -1.12 0.79
CA ALA A 10 -4.56 -1.93 -0.41
C ALA A 10 -5.92 -1.59 -1.06
N CYS A 11 -6.04 -0.38 -1.58
CA CYS A 11 -7.27 0.19 -2.09
C CYS A 11 -7.49 -0.07 -3.58
N GLY A 12 -6.48 -0.58 -4.29
CA GLY A 12 -6.52 -0.88 -5.72
C GLY A 12 -6.67 0.40 -6.56
N LEU A 13 -5.96 1.46 -6.18
CA LEU A 13 -5.78 2.61 -7.08
C LEU A 13 -4.67 2.28 -8.05
N ASP A 14 -4.94 2.42 -9.36
CA ASP A 14 -3.88 2.31 -10.36
C ASP A 14 -2.89 3.49 -10.22
N SER A 15 -1.74 3.40 -10.90
CA SER A 15 -0.72 4.45 -10.95
C SER A 15 -1.21 5.79 -11.53
N ASN A 16 -2.45 5.86 -12.03
CA ASN A 16 -3.13 7.07 -12.50
C ASN A 16 -4.21 7.56 -11.50
N GLY A 17 -4.32 6.97 -10.32
CA GLY A 17 -5.32 7.31 -9.31
C GLY A 17 -6.76 6.98 -9.72
N LYS A 18 -6.96 6.21 -10.79
CA LYS A 18 -8.28 5.73 -11.21
C LYS A 18 -8.64 4.50 -10.42
N GLN A 19 -9.90 4.46 -9.96
CA GLN A 19 -10.48 3.23 -9.45
C GLN A 19 -10.85 2.35 -10.63
N ASP A 20 -10.46 1.08 -10.57
CA ASP A 20 -10.98 0.06 -11.46
C ASP A 20 -12.52 0.08 -11.42
N GLU A 21 -13.13 0.38 -12.55
CA GLU A 21 -14.60 0.48 -12.70
C GLU A 21 -15.29 -0.90 -12.60
N ALA A 22 -14.52 -1.99 -12.60
CA ALA A 22 -15.02 -3.34 -12.48
C ALA A 22 -15.41 -3.65 -11.03
N GLY A 23 -16.72 -3.74 -10.77
CA GLY A 23 -17.27 -4.13 -9.47
C GLY A 23 -17.08 -5.58 -9.06
N SER A 24 -15.88 -6.11 -9.30
CA SER A 24 -15.47 -7.45 -8.92
C SER A 24 -14.98 -7.47 -7.47
N ASN A 25 -15.17 -8.59 -6.78
CA ASN A 25 -14.50 -8.99 -5.53
C ASN A 25 -12.98 -9.10 -5.75
N ARG A 26 -12.33 -8.07 -6.30
CA ARG A 26 -10.89 -8.07 -6.53
C ARG A 26 -10.22 -8.18 -5.17
N SER A 27 -9.36 -9.20 -5.06
CA SER A 27 -8.39 -9.36 -3.99
C SER A 27 -7.80 -8.00 -3.68
N LEU A 28 -7.85 -7.58 -2.42
CA LEU A 28 -7.13 -6.39 -1.96
C LEU A 28 -5.68 -6.61 -2.34
N LEU A 29 -5.14 -5.74 -3.18
CA LEU A 29 -3.79 -5.77 -3.73
C LEU A 29 -3.17 -4.41 -3.45
N LEU A 30 -1.98 -4.40 -2.86
CA LEU A 30 -1.27 -3.20 -2.45
C LEU A 30 -0.28 -2.81 -3.55
N SER A 31 -0.48 -1.65 -4.18
CA SER A 31 0.45 -1.15 -5.20
C SER A 31 1.75 -0.62 -4.58
N LEU A 32 2.77 -0.37 -5.41
CA LEU A 32 4.03 0.21 -4.94
C LEU A 32 3.82 1.62 -4.34
N ASP A 33 2.92 2.41 -4.91
CA ASP A 33 2.59 3.74 -4.41
C ASP A 33 1.89 3.65 -3.05
N GLU A 34 0.93 2.73 -2.90
CA GLU A 34 0.24 2.50 -1.63
C GLU A 34 1.19 1.96 -0.55
N TRP A 35 2.12 1.07 -0.91
CA TRP A 35 3.20 0.61 -0.03
C TRP A 35 4.11 1.76 0.42
N THR A 36 4.53 2.61 -0.52
CA THR A 36 5.40 3.75 -0.24
C THR A 36 4.69 4.79 0.63
N GLN A 37 3.40 5.02 0.40
CA GLN A 37 2.58 5.88 1.24
C GLN A 37 2.47 5.31 2.66
N PHE A 38 2.20 4.02 2.80
CA PHE A 38 2.17 3.34 4.11
C PHE A 38 3.45 3.56 4.91
N LEU A 39 4.62 3.36 4.29
CA LEU A 39 5.91 3.57 4.96
C LEU A 39 6.17 5.05 5.30
N THR A 40 5.68 5.96 4.44
CA THR A 40 5.75 7.41 4.69
C THR A 40 4.89 7.80 5.90
N ASP A 41 3.66 7.29 5.98
CA ASP A 41 2.74 7.56 7.08
C ASP A 41 3.21 6.96 8.41
N CYS A 42 4.02 5.90 8.34
CA CYS A 42 4.69 5.30 9.50
C CYS A 42 6.02 5.99 9.87
N ASP A 43 6.45 7.00 9.12
CA ASP A 43 7.72 7.71 9.32
C ASP A 43 8.91 6.74 9.41
N LEU A 44 8.96 5.76 8.49
CA LEU A 44 10.00 4.72 8.47
C LEU A 44 11.21 5.07 7.60
N PHE A 45 11.10 6.10 6.76
CA PHE A 45 12.19 6.52 5.89
C PHE A 45 13.22 7.36 6.65
N ASP A 46 14.49 6.98 6.54
CA ASP A 46 15.63 7.73 7.06
C ASP A 46 16.86 7.53 6.16
N GLU A 47 18.02 7.99 6.60
CA GLU A 47 19.29 7.84 5.86
C GLU A 47 19.66 6.36 5.63
N ASP A 48 19.28 5.47 6.56
CA ASP A 48 19.59 4.06 6.50
C ASP A 48 18.55 3.26 5.71
N PHE A 49 17.27 3.61 5.81
CA PHE A 49 16.16 2.97 5.12
C PHE A 49 15.52 3.93 4.13
N THR A 50 16.09 3.96 2.92
CA THR A 50 15.67 4.88 1.85
C THR A 50 14.49 4.32 1.03
N ARG A 51 13.93 5.16 0.15
CA ARG A 51 12.85 4.74 -0.77
C ARG A 51 13.29 3.62 -1.70
N GLU A 52 14.55 3.61 -2.13
CA GLU A 52 15.11 2.54 -2.97
C GLU A 52 15.09 1.20 -2.24
N LYS A 53 15.44 1.17 -0.95
CA LYS A 53 15.36 -0.04 -0.13
C LYS A 53 13.91 -0.52 0.04
N ALA A 54 12.97 0.40 0.24
CA ALA A 54 11.55 0.05 0.30
C ALA A 54 11.02 -0.54 -1.02
N VAL A 55 11.45 -0.02 -2.17
CA VAL A 55 11.14 -0.60 -3.48
C VAL A 55 11.72 -2.01 -3.61
N LEU A 56 12.93 -2.22 -3.08
CA LEU A 56 13.58 -3.53 -3.08
C LEU A 56 12.81 -4.55 -2.23
N CYS A 57 12.41 -4.17 -1.01
CA CYS A 57 11.54 -5.00 -0.16
C CYS A 57 10.25 -5.37 -0.90
N PHE A 58 9.61 -4.39 -1.54
CA PHE A 58 8.42 -4.64 -2.35
C PHE A 58 8.69 -5.68 -3.44
N LYS A 59 9.73 -5.48 -4.26
CA LYS A 59 10.01 -6.33 -5.42
C LYS A 59 10.40 -7.75 -5.04
N TRP A 60 11.16 -7.92 -3.97
CA TRP A 60 11.68 -9.22 -3.53
C TRP A 60 10.70 -10.03 -2.69
N SER A 61 9.64 -9.40 -2.18
CA SER A 61 8.58 -10.09 -1.44
C SER A 61 7.47 -10.63 -2.32
N GLN A 62 7.46 -10.29 -3.61
CA GLN A 62 6.49 -10.83 -4.57
C GLN A 62 6.79 -12.31 -4.86
N MET A 63 5.93 -13.21 -4.41
CA MET A 63 6.09 -14.65 -4.63
C MET A 63 5.68 -15.03 -6.07
N TYR A 64 6.66 -15.14 -6.98
CA TYR A 64 6.40 -15.48 -8.38
C TYR A 64 6.36 -16.99 -8.64
N VAL A 65 5.44 -17.41 -9.52
CA VAL A 65 5.45 -18.72 -10.20
C VAL A 65 5.53 -18.43 -11.70
N THR A 66 6.34 -19.21 -12.44
CA THR A 66 6.94 -18.99 -13.78
C THR A 66 6.04 -18.52 -14.95
N ASP A 67 4.72 -18.34 -14.79
CA ASP A 67 3.81 -17.91 -15.87
C ASP A 67 3.49 -16.39 -15.77
N GLU A 68 4.47 -15.57 -16.17
CA GLU A 68 4.46 -14.11 -16.04
C GLU A 68 3.50 -13.40 -17.01
N VAL A 69 3.27 -13.99 -18.20
CA VAL A 69 2.54 -13.33 -19.29
C VAL A 69 1.04 -13.19 -18.98
N LYS A 70 0.46 -14.11 -18.21
CA LYS A 70 -0.98 -14.08 -17.87
C LYS A 70 -1.30 -13.28 -16.61
N ARG A 71 -0.30 -12.86 -15.82
CA ARG A 71 -0.49 -12.33 -14.46
C ARG A 71 0.20 -10.99 -14.21
N ALA A 72 0.34 -10.15 -15.23
CA ALA A 72 1.00 -8.85 -15.14
C ALA A 72 0.50 -7.96 -13.99
N GLU A 73 -0.82 -7.91 -13.74
CA GLU A 73 -1.37 -7.14 -12.60
C GLU A 73 -0.85 -7.66 -11.24
N THR A 74 -0.67 -8.96 -11.09
CA THR A 74 -0.13 -9.56 -9.85
C THR A 74 1.36 -9.29 -9.68
N LEU A 75 2.09 -8.99 -10.77
CA LEU A 75 3.50 -8.61 -10.73
C LEU A 75 3.74 -7.15 -10.29
N LEU A 76 2.68 -6.36 -10.19
CA LEU A 76 2.76 -4.94 -9.83
C LEU A 76 2.23 -4.64 -8.43
N HIS A 77 1.73 -5.65 -7.73
CA HIS A 77 1.10 -5.48 -6.42
C HIS A 77 1.57 -6.56 -5.44
N LEU A 78 1.39 -6.28 -4.15
CA LEU A 78 1.55 -7.24 -3.06
C LEU A 78 0.16 -7.75 -2.66
N ASN A 79 0.03 -9.07 -2.52
CA ASN A 79 -1.07 -9.62 -1.73
C ASN A 79 -0.73 -9.54 -0.23
N PHE A 80 -1.64 -9.98 0.66
CA PHE A 80 -1.38 -9.89 2.11
C PHE A 80 -0.16 -10.71 2.57
N VAL A 81 0.09 -11.88 1.97
CA VAL A 81 1.26 -12.70 2.28
C VAL A 81 2.53 -12.00 1.81
N ASP A 82 2.55 -11.46 0.58
CA ASP A 82 3.69 -10.69 0.07
C ASP A 82 3.94 -9.45 0.95
N PHE A 83 2.88 -8.80 1.44
CA PHE A 83 3.00 -7.68 2.39
C PHE A 83 3.63 -8.10 3.72
N LEU A 84 3.25 -9.26 4.28
CA LEU A 84 3.87 -9.78 5.51
C LEU A 84 5.35 -10.15 5.30
N GLU A 85 5.71 -10.56 4.08
CA GLU A 85 7.09 -10.78 3.70
C GLU A 85 7.83 -9.42 3.58
N ALA A 86 7.25 -8.43 2.91
CA ALA A 86 7.85 -7.10 2.78
C ALA A 86 8.14 -6.47 4.16
N ILE A 87 7.13 -6.45 5.04
CA ILE A 87 7.24 -6.91 6.43
C ILE A 87 8.64 -7.22 7.02
N GLY A 88 8.97 -8.51 6.92
CA GLY A 88 10.19 -9.12 7.39
C GLY A 88 11.44 -8.52 6.76
N ARG A 89 11.42 -8.19 5.46
CA ARG A 89 12.56 -7.51 4.81
C ARG A 89 12.80 -6.11 5.34
N VAL A 90 11.76 -5.36 5.69
CA VAL A 90 11.94 -4.06 6.36
C VAL A 90 12.64 -4.26 7.70
N CYS A 91 12.35 -5.35 8.43
CA CYS A 91 13.02 -5.64 9.70
C CYS A 91 14.53 -5.89 9.53
N THR A 92 14.97 -6.44 8.40
CA THR A 92 16.40 -6.73 8.15
C THR A 92 17.15 -5.50 7.65
N MET A 93 16.46 -4.57 6.98
CA MET A 93 17.05 -3.37 6.39
C MET A 93 16.92 -2.10 7.24
N LYS A 94 15.93 -2.01 8.14
CA LYS A 94 15.75 -0.87 9.04
C LYS A 94 16.52 -1.12 10.34
N PRO A 95 17.53 -0.30 10.68
CA PRO A 95 18.16 -0.36 11.99
C PRO A 95 17.10 -0.08 13.05
N LEU A 96 17.00 -0.89 14.09
CA LEU A 96 16.07 -0.70 15.20
C LEU A 96 16.81 -0.85 16.54
N PRO A 97 16.46 -0.06 17.57
CA PRO A 97 17.10 -0.13 18.87
C PRO A 97 16.75 -1.44 19.58
N THR A 98 17.75 -2.04 20.23
CA THR A 98 17.52 -3.19 21.11
C THR A 98 16.96 -2.72 22.46
N PRO A 99 16.35 -3.61 23.27
CA PRO A 99 15.87 -3.25 24.60
C PRO A 99 16.95 -2.62 25.50
N GLU A 100 18.21 -3.04 25.34
CA GLU A 100 19.35 -2.48 26.06
C GLU A 100 19.62 -1.03 25.65
N ILE A 101 19.56 -0.73 24.35
CA ILE A 101 19.71 0.63 23.82
C ILE A 101 18.57 1.51 24.34
N LEU A 102 17.31 1.04 24.27
CA LEU A 102 16.17 1.79 24.79
C LEU A 102 16.34 2.13 26.28
N LYS A 103 16.83 1.18 27.07
CA LYS A 103 17.12 1.39 28.49
C LYS A 103 18.27 2.39 28.71
N ALA A 104 19.33 2.31 27.92
CA ALA A 104 20.48 3.22 28.01
C ALA A 104 20.10 4.68 27.75
N TYR A 105 19.17 4.92 26.82
CA TYR A 105 18.68 6.26 26.47
C TYR A 105 17.40 6.68 27.21
N ASN A 106 16.95 5.87 28.17
CA ASN A 106 15.71 6.09 28.93
C ASN A 106 14.48 6.30 28.02
N SER A 107 14.47 5.63 26.87
CA SER A 107 13.41 5.71 25.88
C SER A 107 12.32 4.69 26.22
N ARG A 108 11.06 5.15 26.26
CA ARG A 108 9.92 4.30 26.65
C ARG A 108 9.46 3.36 25.53
N SER A 109 9.75 3.74 24.29
CA SER A 109 9.39 3.00 23.09
C SER A 109 10.38 3.29 21.97
N VAL A 110 10.28 2.50 20.90
CA VAL A 110 11.09 2.69 19.69
C VAL A 110 10.76 4.04 19.03
N ALA A 111 9.48 4.42 18.95
CA ALA A 111 9.10 5.72 18.39
C ALA A 111 9.67 6.88 19.23
N HIS A 112 9.58 6.78 20.56
CA HIS A 112 10.16 7.78 21.46
C HIS A 112 11.68 7.91 21.28
N PHE A 113 12.39 6.80 21.09
CA PHE A 113 13.83 6.82 20.78
C PHE A 113 14.13 7.59 19.49
N TYR A 114 13.36 7.36 18.42
CA TYR A 114 13.54 8.12 17.18
C TYR A 114 13.24 9.61 17.34
N SER A 115 12.12 9.96 18.01
CA SER A 115 11.78 11.35 18.29
C SER A 115 12.87 12.07 19.10
N GLN A 116 13.43 11.41 20.12
CA GLN A 116 14.55 11.97 20.88
C GLN A 116 15.78 12.21 20.01
N ALA A 117 16.09 11.30 19.09
CA ALA A 117 17.19 11.47 18.14
C ALA A 117 16.92 12.57 17.11
N ASP A 118 15.68 12.72 16.63
CA ASP A 118 15.28 13.80 15.71
C ASP A 118 15.35 15.19 16.38
N GLU A 119 15.14 15.25 17.69
CA GLU A 119 15.28 16.45 18.53
C GLU A 119 16.74 16.68 18.99
N ASP A 120 17.72 15.97 18.43
CA ASP A 120 19.14 16.03 18.79
C ASP A 120 19.43 15.79 20.28
N LEU A 121 18.55 15.09 21.00
CA LEU A 121 18.74 14.77 22.42
C LEU A 121 19.80 13.68 22.63
N HIS A 122 20.10 12.87 21.60
CA HIS A 122 21.20 11.92 21.60
C HIS A 122 21.67 11.47 20.20
N ALA A 123 22.95 11.10 20.08
CA ALA A 123 23.54 10.47 18.89
C ALA A 123 23.35 8.93 18.80
N GLY A 124 22.45 8.34 19.59
CA GLY A 124 22.28 6.89 19.70
C GLY A 124 21.92 6.14 18.40
N ARG A 125 21.61 6.85 17.30
CA ARG A 125 21.42 6.24 15.97
C ARG A 125 22.66 5.49 15.48
N GLU A 126 23.85 5.99 15.81
CA GLU A 126 25.12 5.35 15.45
C GLU A 126 25.33 3.99 16.14
N LEU A 127 24.64 3.75 17.26
CA LEU A 127 24.71 2.49 18.01
C LEU A 127 23.70 1.46 17.50
N LEU A 128 22.82 1.84 16.57
CA LEU A 128 21.88 0.90 15.98
C LEU A 128 22.64 -0.12 15.14
N ARG A 129 22.10 -1.34 15.10
CA ARG A 129 22.65 -2.40 14.27
C ARG A 129 22.62 -1.95 12.81
N ARG A 130 23.78 -2.02 12.14
CA ARG A 130 23.88 -1.80 10.69
C ARG A 130 22.83 -2.64 9.96
N PRO A 131 22.16 -2.10 8.93
CA PRO A 131 21.33 -2.90 8.03
C PRO A 131 22.10 -4.12 7.53
N LEU A 132 21.43 -5.27 7.45
CA LEU A 132 21.99 -6.43 6.76
C LEU A 132 22.05 -6.11 5.26
N ASP A 133 23.14 -6.53 4.61
CA ASP A 133 23.09 -6.66 3.16
C ASP A 133 22.31 -7.91 2.76
N TRP A 134 22.00 -8.04 1.46
CA TRP A 134 21.18 -9.13 0.95
C TRP A 134 21.83 -10.51 1.07
N GLN A 135 23.17 -10.59 1.08
CA GLN A 135 23.88 -11.87 1.24
C GLN A 135 23.88 -12.32 2.70
N GLU A 136 24.05 -11.36 3.62
CA GLU A 136 23.93 -11.58 5.05
C GLU A 136 22.51 -11.93 5.46
N GLU A 137 21.49 -11.34 4.82
CA GLU A 137 20.08 -11.69 5.04
C GLU A 137 19.79 -13.16 4.74
N GLU A 138 20.19 -13.65 3.56
CA GLU A 138 19.93 -15.04 3.14
C GLU A 138 20.64 -16.08 4.02
N SER A 139 21.80 -15.73 4.57
CA SER A 139 22.61 -16.61 5.42
C SER A 139 22.33 -16.45 6.91
N SER A 140 21.53 -15.45 7.31
CA SER A 140 21.26 -15.15 8.71
C SER A 140 20.37 -16.21 9.35
N THR A 141 20.84 -16.77 10.46
CA THR A 141 20.06 -17.65 11.35
C THR A 141 19.47 -16.90 12.55
N ALA A 142 19.65 -15.58 12.61
CA ALA A 142 19.15 -14.78 13.71
C ALA A 142 17.61 -14.80 13.74
N PRO A 143 16.98 -14.91 14.93
CA PRO A 143 15.54 -14.90 15.03
C PRO A 143 14.98 -13.52 14.65
N LEU A 144 14.02 -13.49 13.73
CA LEU A 144 13.37 -12.25 13.30
C LEU A 144 12.47 -11.63 14.37
N ARG A 145 11.93 -12.46 15.27
CA ARG A 145 10.88 -12.10 16.22
C ARG A 145 11.16 -10.82 17.03
N PRO A 146 12.33 -10.63 17.69
CA PRO A 146 12.55 -9.44 18.51
C PRO A 146 12.52 -8.14 17.68
N VAL A 147 13.09 -8.20 16.48
CA VAL A 147 13.15 -7.05 15.56
C VAL A 147 11.76 -6.73 15.00
N LEU A 148 11.00 -7.78 14.66
CA LEU A 148 9.62 -7.65 14.19
C LEU A 148 8.70 -7.03 15.25
N GLU A 149 8.81 -7.44 16.52
CA GLU A 149 8.04 -6.86 17.62
C GLU A 149 8.34 -5.35 17.76
N SER A 150 9.61 -4.96 17.70
CA SER A 150 10.03 -3.54 17.71
C SER A 150 9.48 -2.76 16.52
N LEU A 151 9.56 -3.31 15.31
CA LEU A 151 9.04 -2.67 14.10
C LEU A 151 7.52 -2.47 14.16
N ILE A 152 6.79 -3.51 14.60
CA ILE A 152 5.34 -3.43 14.75
C ILE A 152 4.97 -2.36 15.79
N SER A 153 5.66 -2.29 16.92
CA SER A 153 5.42 -1.23 17.91
C SER A 153 5.60 0.16 17.30
N LEU A 154 6.71 0.37 16.58
CA LEU A 154 7.00 1.62 15.89
C LEU A 154 5.90 2.00 14.89
N ILE A 155 5.51 1.07 14.01
CA ILE A 155 4.43 1.28 13.02
C ILE A 155 3.14 1.71 13.72
N LEU A 156 2.73 0.99 14.77
CA LEU A 156 1.47 1.26 15.45
C LEU A 156 1.48 2.59 16.20
N GLU A 157 2.58 2.92 16.87
CA GLU A 157 2.74 4.20 17.55
C GLU A 157 2.69 5.37 16.56
N ARG A 158 3.42 5.28 15.45
CA ARG A 158 3.46 6.33 14.42
C ARG A 158 2.11 6.53 13.73
N LEU A 159 1.44 5.44 13.35
CA LEU A 159 0.09 5.50 12.78
C LEU A 159 -0.96 6.02 13.79
N SER A 160 -0.73 5.84 15.10
CA SER A 160 -1.61 6.36 16.13
C SER A 160 -1.37 7.85 16.45
N ALA A 161 -0.13 8.31 16.30
CA ALA A 161 0.30 9.67 16.59
C ALA A 161 0.08 10.64 15.43
N SER A 162 0.06 10.13 14.19
CA SER A 162 -0.28 10.94 13.02
C SER A 162 -1.64 11.64 13.20
N GLU A 163 -1.71 12.96 12.92
CA GLU A 163 -2.92 13.79 13.05
C GLU A 163 -4.13 13.21 12.30
N THR A 164 -3.87 12.40 11.27
CA THR A 164 -4.84 11.45 10.76
C THR A 164 -4.96 10.28 11.74
N GLN A 165 -5.60 10.51 12.89
CA GLN A 165 -5.89 9.46 13.86
C GLN A 165 -6.55 8.29 13.11
N LEU A 166 -5.77 7.24 12.85
CA LEU A 166 -6.24 6.03 12.21
C LEU A 166 -7.01 5.19 13.24
N THR A 167 -7.92 5.82 13.98
CA THR A 167 -8.79 5.10 14.91
C THR A 167 -9.59 4.09 14.10
N ARG A 168 -9.82 2.91 14.66
CA ARG A 168 -10.66 1.86 14.05
C ARG A 168 -12.00 2.40 13.54
N LYS A 169 -12.54 3.41 14.25
CA LYS A 169 -13.77 4.12 13.88
C LYS A 169 -13.57 5.01 12.66
N GLU A 170 -12.52 5.83 12.61
CA GLU A 170 -12.19 6.65 11.44
C GLU A 170 -11.86 5.78 10.22
N LEU A 171 -11.13 4.69 10.42
CA LEU A 171 -10.83 3.69 9.39
C LEU A 171 -12.12 3.10 8.80
N ARG A 172 -13.07 2.69 9.66
CA ARG A 172 -14.39 2.21 9.24
C ARG A 172 -15.21 3.30 8.57
N THR A 173 -15.22 4.52 9.09
CA THR A 173 -15.95 5.66 8.51
C THR A 173 -15.42 6.00 7.12
N ARG A 174 -14.10 6.01 6.93
CA ARG A 174 -13.46 6.28 5.64
C ARG A 174 -13.66 5.11 4.67
N LEU A 175 -13.57 3.86 5.12
CA LEU A 175 -13.92 2.69 4.31
C LEU A 175 -15.38 2.76 3.84
N LEU A 176 -16.32 3.07 4.74
CA LEU A 176 -17.75 3.22 4.42
C LEU A 176 -18.03 4.42 3.52
N ALA A 177 -17.40 5.57 3.76
CA ALA A 177 -17.53 6.76 2.91
C ALA A 177 -16.99 6.49 1.51
N LYS A 178 -15.88 5.74 1.41
CA LYS A 178 -15.27 5.33 0.15
C LYS A 178 -16.11 4.28 -0.57
N GLN A 179 -16.73 3.33 0.14
CA GLN A 179 -17.74 2.41 -0.41
C GLN A 179 -18.97 3.16 -0.93
N LYS A 180 -19.52 4.10 -0.16
CA LYS A 180 -20.66 4.93 -0.58
C LYS A 180 -20.32 5.81 -1.78
N LYS A 181 -19.08 6.31 -1.87
CA LYS A 181 -18.57 7.02 -3.06
C LYS A 181 -18.51 6.09 -4.28
N ARG A 182 -18.04 4.84 -4.10
CA ARG A 182 -18.04 3.80 -5.15
C ARG A 182 -19.46 3.49 -5.63
N GLU A 183 -20.42 3.36 -4.74
CA GLU A 183 -21.84 3.11 -5.10
C GLU A 183 -22.44 4.26 -5.90
N ARG A 184 -22.21 5.51 -5.49
CA ARG A 184 -22.68 6.70 -6.20
C ARG A 184 -22.09 6.81 -7.61
N MET A 185 -20.80 6.52 -7.74
CA MET A 185 -20.11 6.52 -9.04
C MET A 185 -20.69 5.45 -9.97
N ARG A 186 -20.90 4.21 -9.47
CA ARG A 186 -21.54 3.12 -10.23
C ARG A 186 -22.96 3.47 -10.67
N ALA A 187 -23.75 4.06 -9.78
CA ALA A 187 -25.11 4.51 -10.11
C ALA A 187 -25.09 5.56 -11.24
N ALA A 188 -24.20 6.56 -11.15
CA ALA A 188 -24.04 7.58 -12.18
C ALA A 188 -23.60 6.99 -13.54
N GLN A 189 -22.70 6.00 -13.51
CA GLN A 189 -22.20 5.34 -14.71
C GLN A 189 -23.29 4.50 -15.39
N MET A 190 -24.11 3.78 -14.61
CA MET A 190 -25.28 3.05 -15.09
C MET A 190 -26.32 4.00 -15.72
N THR A 191 -26.56 5.16 -15.11
CA THR A 191 -27.46 6.18 -15.69
C THR A 191 -26.92 6.73 -17.01
N LYS A 192 -25.60 6.94 -17.10
CA LYS A 192 -24.95 7.43 -18.34
C LYS A 192 -24.99 6.41 -19.47
N GLN A 193 -24.82 5.12 -19.16
CA GLN A 193 -24.95 4.04 -20.15
C GLN A 193 -26.40 3.88 -20.64
N ARG A 194 -27.41 4.04 -19.76
CA ARG A 194 -28.82 4.05 -20.17
C ARG A 194 -29.16 5.24 -21.08
N ALA A 195 -28.73 6.45 -20.72
CA ALA A 195 -28.97 7.64 -21.54
C ALA A 195 -28.28 7.59 -22.92
N GLY A 196 -27.12 6.92 -23.03
CA GLY A 196 -26.45 6.68 -24.30
C GLY A 196 -27.14 5.66 -25.21
N HIS A 197 -27.89 4.70 -24.64
CA HIS A 197 -28.62 3.70 -25.40
C HIS A 197 -29.94 4.26 -25.97
N ASP A 198 -30.65 5.11 -25.22
CA ASP A 198 -31.90 5.73 -25.67
C ASP A 198 -31.69 6.82 -26.74
N GLY A 199 -30.51 7.45 -26.79
CA GLY A 199 -30.17 8.44 -27.82
C GLY A 199 -29.79 7.83 -29.20
N SER A 200 -29.49 6.53 -29.26
CA SER A 200 -29.08 5.85 -30.49
C SER A 200 -30.24 5.29 -31.32
N ALA A 201 -31.46 5.24 -30.78
CA ALA A 201 -32.62 4.67 -31.45
C ALA A 201 -33.39 5.68 -32.34
N SER A 202 -33.06 6.97 -32.30
CA SER A 202 -33.83 8.02 -33.00
C SER A 202 -33.19 8.59 -34.28
N GLY A 203 -31.97 8.16 -34.65
CA GLY A 203 -31.22 8.71 -35.79
C GLY A 203 -31.22 7.88 -37.09
N GLY A 204 -31.68 6.62 -37.05
CA GLY A 204 -31.47 5.67 -38.16
C GLY A 204 -32.61 5.51 -39.18
N PHE A 205 -33.79 6.06 -38.92
CA PHE A 205 -34.99 5.69 -39.70
C PHE A 205 -35.34 6.62 -40.88
N LEU A 206 -34.60 7.71 -41.10
CA LEU A 206 -34.90 8.66 -42.19
C LEU A 206 -33.92 8.64 -43.37
N SER A 207 -32.92 7.77 -43.38
CA SER A 207 -31.91 7.74 -44.47
C SER A 207 -32.10 6.65 -45.53
N GLN A 208 -33.20 5.88 -45.51
CA GLN A 208 -33.43 4.78 -46.47
C GLN A 208 -34.49 5.05 -47.55
N LEU A 209 -34.92 6.31 -47.78
CA LEU A 209 -36.03 6.59 -48.70
C LEU A 209 -35.69 7.38 -49.98
N ILE A 210 -34.42 7.56 -50.37
CA ILE A 210 -34.07 8.41 -51.55
C ILE A 210 -33.23 7.73 -52.64
N GLU A 211 -32.66 6.55 -52.44
CA GLU A 211 -31.90 5.86 -53.51
C GLU A 211 -32.73 4.80 -54.21
N GLY A 212 -33.60 5.24 -55.12
CA GLY A 212 -34.46 4.32 -55.86
C GLY A 212 -35.18 4.95 -57.05
N ARG A 213 -34.46 5.65 -57.92
CA ARG A 213 -34.91 6.00 -59.27
C ARG A 213 -33.71 6.47 -60.10
N ASP A 214 -33.28 5.63 -61.02
CA ASP A 214 -32.92 5.99 -62.41
C ASP A 214 -32.16 4.84 -63.08
N LEU A 215 -32.92 3.90 -63.64
CA LEU A 215 -32.50 3.03 -64.74
C LEU A 215 -33.77 2.74 -65.57
N VAL A 216 -33.96 3.50 -66.65
CA VAL A 216 -34.26 3.10 -68.05
C VAL A 216 -34.29 4.36 -68.89
#